data_AF-A0A1L0B3Z8-F1
#
_entry.id   AF-A0A1L0B3Z8-F1
#
_cell.length_a   1.000
_cell.length_b   1.000
_cell.length_c   1.000
_cell.angle_alpha   90.00
_cell.angle_beta   90.00
_cell.angle_gamma   90.00
#
_symmetry.space_group_name_H-M   'P 1'
#
loop_
_entity.id
_entity.type
_entity.pdbx_description
1 polymer ?
#
loop_
_entity_poly.entity_id
_entity_poly.type
_entity_poly.pdbx_seq_one_letter_code
_entity_poly.pdbx_strand_id
1 'polypeptide(L)'
;MLEPAYERLHFFSKITALTNCITYNQLYEDKTLLEGGCPPHLLFCSSLNNNPFADQVYIKKIILSKNKFDLGTGYIAIDHYHKVINVAFRGSSTRWDWLHDFLITPTKYIPFSFDKYEEQVELGNIPPCNNCKLHSGFSLFLSSLQETFLETLEDTFEEHPHYNLVISGHSLGAAIAILCGLEVKIRGYNPTIITYAQPKIFNSEMCEWVNTIFDIHKLDSKNRKTNSIDIKSGYYRVVHINDYVTDLPPLYSHCGLQIDINKILIPHDLTDLSYTGLDFSQDNNVQLPSKIVNFKDSSLINISLSTDLLHLYEHRHYFIQINECDYL
;
A
#
# COMPACT_ATOMS: atom_id res chain seq x y z
N MET A 1 -20.93 -7.15 3.31
CA MET A 1 -19.96 -6.81 2.25
C MET A 1 -18.51 -7.15 2.60
N LEU A 2 -17.97 -6.62 3.71
CA LEU A 2 -16.52 -6.65 4.00
C LEU A 2 -16.01 -7.89 4.76
N GLU A 3 -16.88 -8.78 5.20
CA GLU A 3 -16.49 -9.95 6.03
C GLU A 3 -15.35 -10.80 5.41
N PRO A 4 -15.36 -11.16 4.10
CA PRO A 4 -14.23 -11.89 3.50
C PRO A 4 -12.96 -11.05 3.31
N ALA A 5 -13.12 -9.72 3.26
CA ALA A 5 -12.01 -8.78 3.07
C ALA A 5 -11.31 -8.44 4.39
N TYR A 6 -12.04 -8.40 5.51
CA TYR A 6 -11.53 -7.93 6.80
C TYR A 6 -10.28 -8.69 7.26
N GLU A 7 -10.34 -10.02 7.32
CA GLU A 7 -9.20 -10.85 7.73
C GLU A 7 -7.98 -10.65 6.82
N ARG A 8 -8.21 -10.46 5.52
CA ARG A 8 -7.13 -10.20 4.54
C ARG A 8 -6.51 -8.84 4.75
N LEU A 9 -7.32 -7.79 4.93
CA LEU A 9 -6.83 -6.44 5.22
C LEU A 9 -6.06 -6.38 6.55
N HIS A 10 -6.49 -7.14 7.55
CA HIS A 10 -5.81 -7.25 8.83
C HIS A 10 -4.48 -8.03 8.71
N PHE A 11 -4.45 -9.11 7.93
CA PHE A 11 -3.22 -9.87 7.66
C PHE A 11 -2.19 -9.03 6.88
N PHE A 12 -2.62 -8.36 5.80
CA PHE A 12 -1.72 -7.56 4.97
C PHE A 12 -1.24 -6.29 5.66
N SER A 13 -1.94 -5.77 6.69
CA SER A 13 -1.41 -4.68 7.52
C SER A 13 -0.23 -5.17 8.35
N LYS A 14 -0.26 -6.40 8.87
CA LYS A 14 0.87 -7.03 9.58
C LYS A 14 2.06 -7.31 8.65
N ILE A 15 1.81 -7.89 7.47
CA ILE A 15 2.83 -8.07 6.43
C ILE A 15 3.48 -6.73 6.07
N THR A 16 2.68 -5.67 5.93
CA THR A 16 3.18 -4.31 5.68
C THR A 16 4.02 -3.79 6.83
N ALA A 17 3.58 -3.95 8.08
CA ALA A 17 4.29 -3.48 9.26
C ALA A 17 5.65 -4.17 9.48
N LEU A 18 5.79 -5.45 9.10
CA LEU A 18 7.06 -6.18 9.16
C LEU A 18 8.19 -5.51 8.36
N THR A 19 7.87 -4.68 7.36
CA THR A 19 8.89 -3.91 6.62
C THR A 19 9.70 -2.98 7.54
N ASN A 20 9.13 -2.54 8.67
CA ASN A 20 9.83 -1.69 9.64
C ASN A 20 10.93 -2.46 10.38
N CYS A 21 10.82 -3.78 10.48
CA CYS A 21 11.83 -4.66 11.11
C CYS A 21 13.16 -4.68 10.35
N ILE A 22 13.13 -4.37 9.05
CA ILE A 22 14.33 -4.21 8.23
C ILE A 22 15.23 -3.10 8.78
N THR A 23 14.63 -2.00 9.25
CA THR A 23 15.36 -0.84 9.82
C THR A 23 16.20 -1.23 11.04
N TYR A 24 15.72 -2.21 11.80
CA TYR A 24 16.37 -2.69 13.02
C TYR A 24 17.24 -3.94 12.77
N ASN A 25 17.44 -4.34 11.51
CA ASN A 25 18.14 -5.57 11.12
C ASN A 25 17.57 -6.83 11.78
N GLN A 26 16.23 -6.90 11.92
CA GLN A 26 15.54 -8.01 12.58
C GLN A 26 14.80 -8.93 11.62
N LEU A 27 14.70 -8.58 10.34
CA LEU A 27 14.16 -9.45 9.29
C LEU A 27 15.33 -10.18 8.59
N TYR A 28 15.18 -11.48 8.34
CA TYR A 28 16.23 -12.31 7.75
C TYR A 28 15.73 -13.09 6.54
N GLU A 29 16.49 -13.07 5.45
CA GLU A 29 16.25 -13.89 4.27
C GLU A 29 16.41 -15.39 4.58
N ASP A 30 15.81 -16.20 3.72
CA ASP A 30 15.92 -17.65 3.66
C ASP A 30 15.41 -18.41 4.88
N LYS A 31 14.39 -17.85 5.54
CA LYS A 31 13.76 -18.44 6.72
C LYS A 31 12.26 -18.19 6.71
N THR A 32 11.52 -19.12 7.32
CA THR A 32 10.11 -18.87 7.65
C THR A 32 10.00 -17.84 8.78
N LEU A 33 8.81 -17.23 8.96
CA LEU A 33 8.59 -16.30 10.08
C LEU A 33 8.90 -16.97 11.43
N LEU A 34 8.49 -18.23 11.59
CA LEU A 34 8.66 -19.01 12.81
C LEU A 34 10.12 -19.45 13.06
N GLU A 35 10.89 -19.74 12.01
CA GLU A 35 12.30 -20.16 12.09
C GLU A 35 13.28 -18.98 12.31
N GLY A 36 12.75 -17.80 12.61
CA GLY A 36 13.55 -16.61 12.87
C GLY A 36 13.85 -15.79 11.62
N GLY A 37 13.01 -15.88 10.58
CA GLY A 37 12.94 -14.88 9.51
C GLY A 37 12.39 -13.54 10.00
N CYS A 38 11.66 -13.54 11.12
CA CYS A 38 11.07 -12.39 11.79
C CYS A 38 11.43 -12.35 13.29
N PRO A 39 11.43 -11.18 13.96
CA PRO A 39 11.78 -11.11 15.38
C PRO A 39 10.90 -12.00 16.28
N PRO A 40 11.50 -12.78 17.21
CA PRO A 40 10.78 -13.76 18.03
C PRO A 40 9.87 -13.15 19.10
N HIS A 41 10.06 -11.87 19.44
CA HIS A 41 9.22 -11.17 20.40
C HIS A 41 7.84 -10.79 19.83
N LEU A 42 7.68 -10.82 18.49
CA LEU A 42 6.40 -10.57 17.83
C LEU A 42 5.57 -11.85 17.80
N LEU A 43 4.37 -11.80 18.39
CA LEU A 43 3.48 -12.97 18.43
C LEU A 43 3.05 -13.39 17.03
N PHE A 44 2.91 -12.46 16.09
CA PHE A 44 2.67 -12.77 14.68
C PHE A 44 3.71 -13.70 14.05
N CYS A 45 4.93 -13.73 14.60
CA CYS A 45 6.03 -14.52 14.05
C CYS A 45 6.36 -15.74 14.90
N SER A 46 6.21 -15.66 16.22
CA SER A 46 6.59 -16.74 17.14
C SER A 46 5.44 -17.61 17.64
N SER A 47 4.17 -17.25 17.38
CA SER A 47 3.00 -17.97 17.89
C SER A 47 2.07 -18.46 16.79
N LEU A 48 1.95 -19.79 16.64
CA LEU A 48 0.97 -20.42 15.75
C LEU A 48 -0.50 -20.18 16.18
N ASN A 49 -0.73 -19.74 17.42
CA ASN A 49 -2.07 -19.32 17.83
C ASN A 49 -2.45 -17.95 17.24
N ASN A 50 -1.46 -17.08 17.02
CA ASN A 50 -1.65 -15.72 16.50
C ASN A 50 -1.47 -15.66 14.97
N ASN A 51 -0.63 -16.54 14.43
CA ASN A 51 -0.44 -16.74 12.99
C ASN A 51 -0.25 -18.25 12.72
N PRO A 52 -1.33 -18.99 12.43
CA PRO A 52 -1.28 -20.43 12.18
C PRO A 52 -0.38 -20.87 11.02
N PHE A 53 0.09 -19.93 10.21
CA PHE A 53 0.88 -20.19 9.00
C PHE A 53 2.29 -19.61 9.09
N ALA A 54 2.75 -19.19 10.27
CA ALA A 54 4.06 -18.58 10.46
C ALA A 54 5.23 -19.50 10.01
N ASP A 55 5.03 -20.82 10.04
CA ASP A 55 5.95 -21.84 9.57
C ASP A 55 5.92 -22.07 8.04
N GLN A 56 4.99 -21.42 7.33
CA GLN A 56 4.78 -21.56 5.88
C GLN A 56 4.92 -20.24 5.12
N VAL A 57 5.16 -19.13 5.84
CA VAL A 57 5.49 -17.83 5.26
C VAL A 57 6.99 -17.64 5.29
N TYR A 58 7.63 -17.68 4.12
CA TYR A 58 9.08 -17.64 3.91
C TYR A 58 9.56 -16.28 3.42
N ILE A 59 10.57 -15.68 4.06
CA ILE A 59 11.19 -14.44 3.58
C ILE A 59 12.20 -14.78 2.48
N LYS A 60 11.80 -14.61 1.21
CA LYS A 60 12.64 -14.91 0.04
C LYS A 60 13.73 -13.87 -0.16
N LYS A 61 13.39 -12.58 -0.07
CA LYS A 61 14.32 -11.50 -0.38
C LYS A 61 14.02 -10.24 0.39
N ILE A 62 15.05 -9.59 0.93
CA ILE A 62 14.99 -8.24 1.48
C ILE A 62 15.53 -7.29 0.42
N ILE A 63 14.76 -6.24 0.16
CA ILE A 63 15.05 -5.20 -0.81
C ILE A 63 15.56 -4.00 -0.01
N LEU A 64 16.84 -3.69 -0.19
CA LEU A 64 17.46 -2.53 0.44
C LEU A 64 17.68 -1.45 -0.60
N SER A 65 17.21 -0.25 -0.29
CA SER A 65 17.57 0.92 -1.06
C SER A 65 19.03 1.31 -0.78
N LYS A 66 19.76 1.80 -1.78
CA LYS A 66 21.23 1.97 -1.71
C LYS A 66 21.65 3.00 -0.65
N ASN A 67 20.81 4.00 -0.39
CA ASN A 67 20.99 4.98 0.67
C ASN A 67 19.80 5.01 1.63
N LYS A 68 20.02 5.46 2.87
CA LYS A 68 18.95 5.68 3.88
C LYS A 68 17.86 6.66 3.43
N PHE A 69 18.14 7.48 2.42
CA PHE A 69 17.22 8.42 1.80
C PHE A 69 16.59 7.89 0.50
N ASP A 70 17.06 6.77 -0.02
CA ASP A 70 16.50 6.17 -1.23
C ASP A 70 15.21 5.44 -0.91
N LEU A 71 14.21 5.64 -1.77
CA LEU A 71 12.89 5.02 -1.71
C LEU A 71 13.00 3.52 -2.06
N GLY A 72 12.10 2.69 -1.52
CA GLY A 72 11.96 1.30 -1.97
C GLY A 72 12.57 0.22 -1.07
N THR A 73 12.83 0.50 0.21
CA THR A 73 13.09 -0.59 1.17
C THR A 73 11.85 -1.46 1.33
N GLY A 74 12.00 -2.78 1.26
CA GLY A 74 10.89 -3.72 1.31
C GLY A 74 11.37 -5.17 1.39
N TYR A 75 10.46 -6.11 1.16
CA TYR A 75 10.81 -7.53 1.05
C TYR A 75 9.81 -8.28 0.18
N ILE A 76 10.23 -9.48 -0.25
CA ILE A 76 9.40 -10.51 -0.90
C ILE A 76 9.27 -11.66 0.08
N ALA A 77 8.04 -12.07 0.40
CA ALA A 77 7.74 -13.25 1.17
C ALA A 77 6.75 -14.16 0.46
N ILE A 78 6.92 -15.46 0.61
CA ILE A 78 6.11 -16.48 -0.05
C ILE A 78 5.29 -17.18 1.03
N ASP A 79 3.97 -17.10 0.92
CA ASP A 79 3.01 -17.83 1.74
C ASP A 79 2.56 -19.08 0.98
N HIS A 80 3.11 -20.23 1.37
CA HIS A 80 2.82 -21.50 0.70
C HIS A 80 1.42 -22.04 1.03
N TYR A 81 0.84 -21.66 2.18
CA TYR A 81 -0.48 -22.12 2.59
C TYR A 81 -1.57 -21.44 1.74
N HIS A 82 -1.52 -20.11 1.64
CA HIS A 82 -2.48 -19.34 0.85
C HIS A 82 -2.13 -19.25 -0.64
N LYS A 83 -0.94 -19.72 -1.03
CA LYS A 83 -0.38 -19.58 -2.38
C LYS A 83 -0.31 -18.11 -2.79
N VAL A 84 0.39 -17.32 -1.99
CA VAL A 84 0.54 -15.87 -2.20
C VAL A 84 2.01 -15.47 -2.18
N ILE A 85 2.44 -14.72 -3.18
CA ILE A 85 3.70 -13.96 -3.16
C ILE A 85 3.36 -12.57 -2.63
N ASN A 86 3.94 -12.20 -1.50
CA ASN A 86 3.76 -10.93 -0.83
C ASN A 86 4.97 -10.05 -1.12
N VAL A 87 4.73 -8.86 -1.68
CA VAL A 87 5.74 -7.81 -1.81
C VAL A 87 5.31 -6.64 -0.93
N ALA A 88 6.12 -6.29 0.06
CA ALA A 88 5.76 -5.24 1.01
C ALA A 88 6.83 -4.14 1.02
N PHE A 89 6.39 -2.88 0.98
CA PHE A 89 7.26 -1.71 0.99
C PHE A 89 7.10 -0.88 2.26
N ARG A 90 8.23 -0.44 2.80
CA ARG A 90 8.31 0.38 4.02
C ARG A 90 7.94 1.83 3.73
N GLY A 91 7.30 2.48 4.70
CA GLY A 91 7.17 3.93 4.76
C GLY A 91 8.48 4.66 5.11
N SER A 92 8.44 5.99 5.11
CA SER A 92 9.55 6.82 5.59
C SER A 92 9.76 6.71 7.09
N SER A 93 11.02 6.62 7.52
CA SER A 93 11.43 6.71 8.92
C SER A 93 11.26 8.13 9.48
N THR A 94 11.50 9.16 8.67
CA THR A 94 11.25 10.57 9.01
C THR A 94 10.08 11.10 8.16
N ARG A 95 8.88 11.02 8.73
CA ARG A 95 7.61 11.29 8.04
C ARG A 95 7.36 12.76 7.68
N TRP A 96 8.29 13.64 7.98
CA TRP A 96 8.21 15.07 7.68
C TRP A 96 9.12 15.46 6.53
N ASP A 97 10.32 14.87 6.49
CA ASP A 97 11.30 15.11 5.42
C ASP A 97 10.68 14.77 4.06
N TRP A 98 10.03 13.61 3.92
CA TRP A 98 9.44 13.23 2.63
C TRP A 98 8.41 14.26 2.13
N LEU A 99 7.47 14.72 2.96
CA LEU A 99 6.42 15.65 2.53
C LEU A 99 7.00 17.02 2.11
N HIS A 100 8.15 17.43 2.67
CA HIS A 100 8.86 18.65 2.28
C HIS A 100 9.84 18.44 1.11
N ASP A 101 10.46 17.27 1.02
CA ASP A 101 11.46 16.88 0.00
C ASP A 101 10.81 16.50 -1.33
N PHE A 102 9.56 16.03 -1.29
CA PHE A 102 8.78 15.72 -2.48
C PHE A 102 8.38 17.02 -3.18
N LEU A 103 9.17 17.39 -4.20
CA LEU A 103 8.82 18.41 -5.17
C LEU A 103 7.41 18.10 -5.73
N ILE A 104 6.41 18.88 -5.30
CA ILE A 104 4.97 18.72 -5.63
C ILE A 104 4.71 18.87 -7.14
N THR A 105 5.74 19.12 -7.95
CA THR A 105 5.68 19.24 -9.40
C THR A 105 5.23 17.93 -10.07
N PRO A 106 4.10 17.94 -10.81
CA PRO A 106 3.70 16.81 -11.63
C PRO A 106 4.65 16.66 -12.82
N THR A 107 5.20 15.46 -13.01
CA THR A 107 6.09 15.11 -14.12
C THR A 107 5.42 14.12 -15.05
N LYS A 108 5.78 14.12 -16.34
CA LYS A 108 5.27 13.12 -17.28
C LYS A 108 5.59 11.72 -16.75
N TYR A 109 4.58 10.85 -16.69
CA TYR A 109 4.79 9.44 -16.36
C TYR A 109 5.52 8.74 -17.51
N ILE A 110 6.59 8.02 -17.18
CA ILE A 110 7.33 7.14 -18.07
C ILE A 110 7.54 5.84 -17.26
N PRO A 111 6.96 4.71 -17.68
CA PRO A 111 7.20 3.44 -17.01
C PRO A 111 8.68 3.06 -17.10
N PHE A 112 9.18 2.37 -16.09
CA PHE A 112 10.54 1.82 -16.12
C PHE A 112 10.63 0.75 -17.24
N SER A 113 9.61 -0.09 -17.35
CA SER A 113 9.48 -1.14 -18.37
C SER A 113 8.90 -0.58 -19.68
N PHE A 114 9.51 0.47 -20.25
CA PHE A 114 8.96 1.21 -21.39
C PHE A 114 8.72 0.34 -22.63
N ASP A 115 9.68 -0.50 -23.01
CA ASP A 115 9.54 -1.40 -24.16
C ASP A 115 8.34 -2.35 -24.00
N LYS A 116 8.11 -2.84 -22.78
CA LYS A 116 6.95 -3.69 -22.43
C LYS A 116 5.65 -2.92 -22.45
N TYR A 117 5.66 -1.66 -22.01
CA TYR A 117 4.50 -0.79 -22.12
C TYR A 117 4.11 -0.56 -23.59
N GLU A 118 5.08 -0.27 -24.47
CA GLU A 118 4.81 -0.10 -25.91
C GLU A 118 4.24 -1.38 -26.51
N GLU A 119 4.83 -2.54 -26.22
CA GLU A 119 4.33 -3.85 -26.64
C GLU A 119 2.87 -4.08 -26.22
N GLN A 120 2.52 -3.84 -24.95
CA GLN A 120 1.15 -4.02 -24.45
C GLN A 120 0.13 -3.05 -25.08
N VAL A 121 0.56 -1.81 -25.39
CA VAL A 121 -0.28 -0.82 -26.08
C VAL A 121 -0.51 -1.23 -27.53
N GLU A 122 0.52 -1.68 -28.24
CA GLU A 122 0.42 -2.17 -29.62
C GLU A 122 -0.48 -3.42 -29.73
N LEU A 123 -0.39 -4.33 -28.75
CA LEU A 123 -1.27 -5.50 -28.65
C LEU A 123 -2.72 -5.15 -28.25
N GLY A 124 -2.97 -3.92 -27.81
CA GLY A 124 -4.30 -3.48 -27.36
C GLY A 124 -4.72 -4.04 -26.00
N ASN A 125 -3.77 -4.58 -25.23
CA ASN A 125 -4.03 -5.11 -23.89
C ASN A 125 -4.21 -3.99 -22.85
N ILE A 126 -3.51 -2.86 -23.04
CA ILE A 126 -3.68 -1.64 -22.24
C ILE A 126 -3.81 -0.42 -23.16
N PRO A 127 -4.60 0.59 -22.80
CA PRO A 127 -4.67 1.83 -23.57
C PRO A 127 -3.41 2.69 -23.38
N PRO A 128 -3.08 3.59 -24.33
CA PRO A 128 -2.01 4.55 -24.14
C PRO A 128 -2.34 5.58 -23.04
N CYS A 129 -1.32 5.94 -22.25
CA CYS A 129 -1.42 6.89 -21.16
C CYS A 129 -1.28 8.35 -21.67
N ASN A 130 -2.40 9.00 -21.96
CA ASN A 130 -2.41 10.38 -22.46
C ASN A 130 -2.41 11.40 -21.32
N ASN A 131 -1.49 12.37 -21.36
CA ASN A 131 -1.33 13.42 -20.33
C ASN A 131 -1.14 12.89 -18.90
N CYS A 132 -0.70 11.64 -18.76
CA CYS A 132 -0.44 11.03 -17.48
C CYS A 132 0.75 11.67 -16.78
N LYS A 133 0.53 12.09 -15.54
CA LYS A 133 1.55 12.71 -14.70
C LYS A 133 1.63 12.01 -13.35
N LEU A 134 2.87 11.85 -12.92
CA LEU A 134 3.27 11.31 -11.63
C LEU A 134 4.02 12.40 -10.87
N HIS A 135 3.81 12.44 -9.57
CA HIS A 135 4.56 13.27 -8.66
C HIS A 135 6.08 13.05 -8.82
N SER A 136 6.84 14.14 -8.98
CA SER A 136 8.25 14.09 -9.44
C SER A 136 9.17 13.19 -8.62
N GLY A 137 9.11 13.20 -7.28
CA GLY A 137 9.99 12.33 -6.49
C GLY A 137 9.67 10.84 -6.65
N PHE A 138 8.44 10.48 -7.01
CA PHE A 138 8.09 9.10 -7.35
C PHE A 138 8.50 8.72 -8.77
N SER A 139 8.60 9.70 -9.68
CA SER A 139 9.22 9.53 -10.99
C SER A 139 10.72 9.25 -10.86
N LEU A 140 11.41 9.95 -9.96
CA LEU A 140 12.81 9.66 -9.60
C LEU A 140 12.97 8.27 -8.96
N PHE A 141 11.99 7.83 -8.17
CA PHE A 141 11.99 6.46 -7.65
C PHE A 141 11.89 5.44 -8.79
N LEU A 142 10.94 5.61 -9.71
CA LEU A 142 10.79 4.70 -10.85
C LEU A 142 12.08 4.63 -11.70
N SER A 143 12.73 5.75 -11.96
CA SER A 143 13.98 5.77 -12.73
C SER A 143 15.20 5.18 -11.98
N SER A 144 15.11 5.05 -10.66
CA SER A 144 16.13 4.40 -9.82
C SER A 144 15.79 2.97 -9.42
N LEU A 145 14.65 2.45 -9.88
CA LEU A 145 14.28 1.05 -9.72
C LEU A 145 15.36 0.18 -10.35
N GLN A 146 15.83 -0.81 -9.60
CA GLN A 146 16.88 -1.71 -10.10
C GLN A 146 16.21 -2.81 -10.92
N GLU A 147 16.70 -3.05 -12.15
CA GLU A 147 16.22 -4.16 -13.00
C GLU A 147 16.24 -5.48 -12.22
N THR A 148 17.30 -5.71 -11.43
CA THR A 148 17.46 -6.89 -10.58
C THR A 148 16.32 -7.15 -9.61
N PHE A 149 15.62 -6.09 -9.16
CA PHE A 149 14.43 -6.25 -8.32
C PHE A 149 13.25 -6.82 -9.12
N LEU A 150 13.01 -6.30 -10.33
CA LEU A 150 11.95 -6.80 -11.20
C LEU A 150 12.27 -8.23 -11.69
N GLU A 151 13.52 -8.50 -12.05
CA GLU A 151 14.00 -9.86 -12.40
C GLU A 151 13.78 -10.84 -11.24
N THR A 152 14.16 -10.48 -10.01
CA THR A 152 13.94 -11.35 -8.84
C THR A 152 12.45 -11.64 -8.62
N LEU A 153 11.60 -10.64 -8.87
CA LEU A 153 10.16 -10.79 -8.72
C LEU A 153 9.57 -11.68 -9.84
N GLU A 154 10.03 -11.52 -11.08
CA GLU A 154 9.70 -12.38 -12.22
C GLU A 154 10.13 -13.84 -11.98
N ASP A 155 11.37 -14.07 -11.55
CA ASP A 155 11.88 -15.39 -11.18
C ASP A 155 10.99 -16.04 -10.11
N THR A 156 10.57 -15.26 -9.11
CA THR A 156 9.67 -15.75 -8.05
C THR A 156 8.30 -16.15 -8.60
N PHE A 157 7.78 -15.47 -9.64
CA PHE A 157 6.55 -15.89 -10.32
C PHE A 157 6.74 -17.15 -11.14
N GLU A 158 7.86 -17.27 -11.86
CA GLU A 158 8.16 -18.46 -12.66
C GLU A 158 8.34 -19.70 -11.79
N GLU A 159 8.93 -19.55 -10.59
CA GLU A 159 9.00 -20.60 -9.57
C GLU A 159 7.60 -20.98 -9.02
N HIS A 160 6.64 -20.04 -9.04
CA HIS A 160 5.32 -20.18 -8.41
C HIS A 160 4.15 -19.68 -9.28
N PRO A 161 3.92 -20.24 -10.48
CA PRO A 161 3.01 -19.69 -11.49
C PRO A 161 1.52 -19.73 -11.12
N HIS A 162 1.17 -20.45 -10.04
CA HIS A 162 -0.20 -20.57 -9.52
C HIS A 162 -0.46 -19.73 -8.27
N TYR A 163 0.50 -18.91 -7.86
CA TYR A 163 0.39 -18.09 -6.67
C TYR A 163 -0.18 -16.72 -7.05
N ASN A 164 -1.02 -16.16 -6.17
CA ASN A 164 -1.46 -14.79 -6.34
C ASN A 164 -0.35 -13.84 -5.93
N LEU A 165 -0.27 -12.67 -6.58
CA LEU A 165 0.61 -11.60 -6.17
C LEU A 165 -0.15 -10.58 -5.34
N VAL A 166 0.34 -10.27 -4.15
CA VAL A 166 -0.14 -9.16 -3.33
C VAL A 166 1.00 -8.19 -3.08
N ILE A 167 0.80 -6.93 -3.44
CA ILE A 167 1.74 -5.84 -3.20
C ILE A 167 1.12 -4.89 -2.20
N SER A 168 1.81 -4.64 -1.09
CA SER A 168 1.30 -3.79 -0.02
C SER A 168 2.31 -2.78 0.47
N GLY A 169 1.80 -1.74 1.13
CA GLY A 169 2.63 -0.68 1.67
C GLY A 169 1.84 0.26 2.55
N HIS A 170 2.56 0.99 3.40
CA HIS A 170 2.02 2.03 4.26
C HIS A 170 2.65 3.39 3.95
N SER A 171 1.84 4.46 3.96
CA SER A 171 2.32 5.83 3.77
C SER A 171 3.12 5.96 2.47
N LEU A 172 4.40 6.30 2.55
CA LEU A 172 5.29 6.34 1.39
C LEU A 172 5.47 4.97 0.70
N GLY A 173 5.50 3.89 1.48
CA GLY A 173 5.56 2.53 0.95
C GLY A 173 4.30 2.16 0.17
N ALA A 174 3.15 2.73 0.53
CA ALA A 174 1.91 2.55 -0.22
C ALA A 174 1.98 3.17 -1.62
N ALA A 175 2.59 4.36 -1.75
CA ALA A 175 2.83 4.97 -3.05
C ALA A 175 3.82 4.15 -3.91
N ILE A 176 4.83 3.56 -3.30
CA ILE A 176 5.76 2.65 -3.98
C ILE A 176 5.05 1.35 -4.40
N ALA A 177 4.17 0.81 -3.57
CA ALA A 177 3.42 -0.42 -3.84
C ALA A 177 2.57 -0.31 -5.12
N ILE A 178 1.84 0.80 -5.30
CA ILE A 178 1.06 1.01 -6.54
C ILE A 178 1.98 1.16 -7.76
N LEU A 179 3.13 1.84 -7.64
CA LEU A 179 4.08 1.97 -8.76
C LEU A 179 4.71 0.63 -9.15
N CYS A 180 5.11 -0.18 -8.18
CA CYS A 180 5.56 -1.55 -8.42
C CYS A 180 4.45 -2.39 -9.08
N GLY A 181 3.21 -2.26 -8.59
CA GLY A 181 2.07 -2.93 -9.21
C GLY A 181 1.82 -2.52 -10.65
N LEU A 182 2.06 -1.26 -11.03
CA LEU A 182 1.99 -0.81 -12.43
C LEU A 182 3.05 -1.50 -13.29
N GLU A 183 4.31 -1.53 -12.85
CA GLU A 183 5.40 -2.18 -13.60
C GLU A 183 5.12 -3.67 -13.81
N VAL A 184 4.64 -4.35 -12.76
CA VAL A 184 4.30 -5.77 -12.83
C VAL A 184 3.08 -6.01 -13.73
N LYS A 185 2.07 -5.11 -13.70
CA LYS A 185 0.91 -5.17 -14.59
C LYS A 185 1.30 -4.96 -16.05
N ILE A 186 2.20 -4.02 -16.34
CA ILE A 186 2.77 -3.77 -17.68
C ILE A 186 3.54 -4.98 -18.20
N ARG A 187 4.24 -5.70 -17.32
CA ARG A 187 4.94 -6.95 -17.65
C ARG A 187 4.01 -8.14 -17.87
N GLY A 188 2.68 -7.96 -17.75
CA GLY A 188 1.67 -8.96 -18.10
C GLY A 188 1.13 -9.76 -16.91
N TYR A 189 1.56 -9.45 -15.69
CA TYR A 189 1.06 -10.10 -14.48
C TYR A 189 -0.20 -9.41 -13.93
N ASN A 190 -0.85 -10.02 -12.94
CA ASN A 190 -2.07 -9.47 -12.35
C ASN A 190 -1.95 -9.31 -10.82
N PRO A 191 -1.32 -8.21 -10.34
CA PRO A 191 -1.23 -7.95 -8.91
C PRO A 191 -2.58 -7.65 -8.26
N THR A 192 -2.64 -7.95 -6.97
CA THR A 192 -3.54 -7.27 -6.02
C THR A 192 -2.73 -6.23 -5.26
N ILE A 193 -3.18 -4.98 -5.25
CA ILE A 193 -2.50 -3.87 -4.59
C ILE A 193 -3.34 -3.45 -3.39
N ILE A 194 -2.73 -3.43 -2.20
CA ILE A 194 -3.38 -3.03 -0.96
C ILE A 194 -2.54 -1.98 -0.27
N THR A 195 -3.03 -0.75 -0.25
CA THR A 195 -2.29 0.37 0.30
C THR A 195 -2.96 0.90 1.55
N TYR A 196 -2.17 1.16 2.59
CA TYR A 196 -2.62 1.81 3.82
C TYR A 196 -2.07 3.22 3.85
N ALA A 197 -2.91 4.22 4.14
CA ALA A 197 -2.47 5.61 4.27
C ALA A 197 -1.78 6.19 3.02
N GLN A 198 -2.21 5.77 1.82
CA GLN A 198 -1.54 6.21 0.59
C GLN A 198 -1.74 7.71 0.33
N PRO A 199 -0.66 8.48 0.10
CA PRO A 199 -0.78 9.85 -0.41
C PRO A 199 -1.26 9.85 -1.88
N LYS A 200 -1.70 11.00 -2.35
CA LYS A 200 -2.03 11.21 -3.77
C LYS A 200 -0.72 11.34 -4.56
N ILE A 201 -0.59 10.62 -5.67
CA ILE A 201 0.66 10.63 -6.45
C ILE A 201 0.46 10.84 -7.95
N PHE A 202 -0.79 10.81 -8.41
CA PHE A 202 -1.16 10.87 -9.82
C PHE A 202 -2.04 12.07 -10.11
N ASN A 203 -1.98 12.63 -11.33
CA ASN A 203 -3.06 13.50 -11.81
C ASN A 203 -4.31 12.68 -12.16
N SER A 204 -5.42 13.35 -12.47
CA SER A 204 -6.70 12.71 -12.80
C SER A 204 -6.61 11.79 -14.01
N GLU A 205 -5.87 12.19 -15.05
CA GLU A 205 -5.68 11.39 -16.26
C GLU A 205 -4.92 10.10 -15.98
N MET A 206 -3.85 10.17 -15.19
CA MET A 206 -3.12 8.98 -14.74
C MET A 206 -4.01 8.10 -13.84
N CYS A 207 -4.81 8.69 -12.94
CA CYS A 207 -5.75 7.92 -12.10
C CYS A 207 -6.75 7.12 -12.93
N GLU A 208 -7.33 7.72 -13.96
CA GLU A 208 -8.29 7.03 -14.83
C GLU A 208 -7.62 5.94 -15.67
N TRP A 209 -6.40 6.20 -16.14
CA TRP A 209 -5.61 5.17 -16.82
C TRP A 209 -5.30 3.98 -15.90
N VAL A 210 -4.88 4.24 -14.65
CA VAL A 210 -4.66 3.20 -13.63
C VAL A 210 -5.97 2.44 -13.35
N ASN A 211 -7.09 3.13 -13.19
CA ASN A 211 -8.39 2.48 -13.01
C ASN A 211 -8.76 1.56 -14.18
N THR A 212 -8.40 1.97 -15.41
CA THR A 212 -8.67 1.19 -16.61
C THR A 212 -7.85 -0.09 -16.64
N ILE A 213 -6.53 -0.01 -16.48
CA ILE A 213 -5.65 -1.19 -16.59
C ILE A 213 -5.88 -2.22 -15.47
N PHE A 214 -6.39 -1.80 -14.31
CA PHE A 214 -6.75 -2.69 -13.20
C PHE A 214 -8.25 -3.06 -13.17
N ASP A 215 -9.02 -2.75 -14.21
CA ASP A 215 -10.45 -3.07 -14.31
C ASP A 215 -11.29 -2.54 -13.12
N ILE A 216 -10.92 -1.40 -12.54
CA ILE A 216 -11.47 -0.92 -11.26
C ILE A 216 -12.98 -0.64 -11.34
N HIS A 217 -13.46 -0.03 -12.42
CA HIS A 217 -14.91 0.23 -12.61
C HIS A 217 -15.74 -1.07 -12.64
N LYS A 218 -15.21 -2.10 -13.30
CA LYS A 218 -15.84 -3.42 -13.40
C LYS A 218 -15.80 -4.13 -12.05
N LEU A 219 -14.69 -4.01 -11.32
CA LEU A 219 -14.52 -4.58 -9.99
C LEU A 219 -15.46 -3.92 -8.99
N ASP A 220 -15.60 -2.59 -8.99
CA ASP A 220 -16.53 -1.85 -8.14
C ASP A 220 -17.98 -2.30 -8.37
N SER A 221 -18.39 -2.32 -9.65
CA SER A 221 -19.72 -2.76 -10.07
C SER A 221 -20.02 -4.19 -9.60
N LYS A 222 -19.03 -5.09 -9.72
CA LYS A 222 -19.13 -6.46 -9.24
C LYS A 222 -19.31 -6.51 -7.72
N ASN A 223 -18.44 -5.85 -6.95
CA ASN A 223 -18.47 -5.85 -5.49
C ASN A 223 -19.82 -5.37 -4.93
N ARG A 224 -20.36 -4.29 -5.52
CA ARG A 224 -21.68 -3.75 -5.15
C ARG A 224 -22.80 -4.73 -5.49
N LYS A 225 -22.78 -5.31 -6.70
CA LYS A 225 -23.79 -6.28 -7.13
C LYS A 225 -23.80 -7.55 -6.28
N THR A 226 -22.64 -8.06 -5.89
CA THR A 226 -22.52 -9.27 -5.07
C THR A 226 -22.63 -9.00 -3.58
N ASN A 227 -22.64 -7.74 -3.16
CA ASN A 227 -22.56 -7.32 -1.76
C ASN A 227 -21.43 -8.04 -0.98
N SER A 228 -20.29 -8.26 -1.65
CA SER A 228 -19.16 -9.02 -1.14
C SER A 228 -17.88 -8.53 -1.80
N ILE A 229 -16.84 -8.28 -0.98
CA ILE A 229 -15.51 -7.90 -1.45
C ILE A 229 -14.57 -9.06 -1.19
N ASP A 230 -14.01 -9.60 -2.26
CA ASP A 230 -13.01 -10.66 -2.23
C ASP A 230 -11.74 -10.15 -2.92
N ILE A 231 -10.72 -9.84 -2.13
CA ILE A 231 -9.49 -9.13 -2.55
C ILE A 231 -8.56 -10.05 -3.36
N LYS A 232 -9.02 -10.55 -4.51
CA LYS A 232 -8.24 -11.48 -5.36
C LYS A 232 -7.38 -10.80 -6.43
N SER A 233 -7.77 -9.60 -6.82
CA SER A 233 -7.10 -8.80 -7.85
C SER A 233 -7.57 -7.36 -7.75
N GLY A 234 -6.83 -6.43 -8.33
CA GLY A 234 -7.20 -5.02 -8.41
C GLY A 234 -6.47 -4.19 -7.36
N TYR A 235 -6.94 -2.98 -7.15
CA TYR A 235 -6.24 -1.97 -6.34
C TYR A 235 -7.19 -1.39 -5.30
N TYR A 236 -6.85 -1.64 -4.04
CA TYR A 236 -7.62 -1.25 -2.86
C TYR A 236 -6.81 -0.29 -1.99
N ARG A 237 -7.44 0.82 -1.62
CA ARG A 237 -6.88 1.80 -0.69
C ARG A 237 -7.63 1.76 0.63
N VAL A 238 -6.93 1.45 1.70
CA VAL A 238 -7.45 1.56 3.07
C VAL A 238 -7.11 2.96 3.58
N VAL A 239 -8.13 3.69 4.00
CA VAL A 239 -8.04 5.06 4.49
C VAL A 239 -8.58 5.11 5.90
N HIS A 240 -7.85 5.74 6.82
CA HIS A 240 -8.29 5.93 8.19
C HIS A 240 -8.93 7.31 8.35
N ILE A 241 -10.06 7.38 9.07
CA ILE A 241 -10.75 8.65 9.29
C ILE A 241 -9.82 9.66 9.95
N ASN A 242 -9.80 10.90 9.44
CA ASN A 242 -8.90 11.97 9.86
C ASN A 242 -7.41 11.78 9.55
N ASP A 243 -6.96 10.71 8.88
CA ASP A 243 -5.60 10.68 8.35
C ASP A 243 -5.45 11.74 7.23
N TYR A 244 -4.65 12.79 7.46
CA TYR A 244 -4.49 13.88 6.50
C TYR A 244 -3.42 13.61 5.45
N VAL A 245 -2.58 12.60 5.64
CA VAL A 245 -1.58 12.22 4.64
C VAL A 245 -2.25 11.75 3.37
N THR A 246 -3.39 11.07 3.48
CA THR A 246 -4.16 10.63 2.31
C THR A 246 -4.74 11.79 1.51
N ASP A 247 -4.84 13.00 2.07
CA ASP A 247 -5.37 14.17 1.36
C ASP A 247 -4.28 14.94 0.57
N LEU A 248 -3.01 14.60 0.79
CA LEU A 248 -1.84 15.29 0.26
C LEU A 248 -1.14 14.51 -0.88
N PRO A 249 -0.45 15.22 -1.80
CA PRO A 249 -0.46 16.67 -1.98
C PRO A 249 -1.78 17.15 -2.61
N PRO A 250 -2.12 18.43 -2.45
CA PRO A 250 -3.25 19.03 -3.18
C PRO A 250 -2.97 18.99 -4.69
N LEU A 251 -4.04 19.00 -5.50
CA LEU A 251 -4.01 18.93 -6.99
C LEU A 251 -3.64 17.58 -7.60
N TYR A 252 -3.31 16.59 -6.77
CA TYR A 252 -3.23 15.19 -7.18
C TYR A 252 -4.58 14.50 -6.91
N SER A 253 -4.73 13.29 -7.44
CA SER A 253 -5.93 12.48 -7.39
C SER A 253 -5.63 11.08 -6.87
N HIS A 254 -6.69 10.43 -6.38
CA HIS A 254 -6.70 9.02 -6.02
C HIS A 254 -7.36 8.19 -7.12
N CYS A 255 -6.96 6.91 -7.17
CA CYS A 255 -7.58 5.86 -7.96
C CYS A 255 -7.68 4.58 -7.12
N GLY A 256 -8.24 3.51 -7.68
CA GLY A 256 -8.53 2.28 -6.95
C GLY A 256 -9.80 2.38 -6.11
N LEU A 257 -10.10 1.31 -5.37
CA LEU A 257 -11.30 1.18 -4.54
C LEU A 257 -11.01 1.55 -3.10
N GLN A 258 -11.75 2.51 -2.55
CA GLN A 258 -11.56 2.98 -1.18
C GLN A 258 -12.34 2.12 -0.16
N ILE A 259 -11.65 1.74 0.91
CA ILE A 259 -12.20 1.14 2.13
C ILE A 259 -11.82 2.05 3.29
N ASP A 260 -12.81 2.53 4.03
CA ASP A 260 -12.61 3.47 5.13
C ASP A 260 -12.66 2.77 6.47
N ILE A 261 -11.76 3.17 7.37
CA ILE A 261 -11.80 2.86 8.80
C ILE A 261 -12.40 4.07 9.53
N ASN A 262 -13.61 3.91 10.05
CA ASN A 262 -14.39 5.01 10.64
C ASN A 262 -14.18 5.17 12.15
N LYS A 263 -13.45 4.25 12.78
CA LYS A 263 -13.10 4.33 14.20
C LYS A 263 -11.69 4.87 14.36
N ILE A 264 -11.54 5.86 15.25
CA ILE A 264 -10.26 6.51 15.47
C ILE A 264 -9.27 5.56 16.15
N LEU A 265 -9.66 4.95 17.27
CA LEU A 265 -8.78 4.13 18.12
C LEU A 265 -8.87 2.63 17.79
N ILE A 266 -7.74 1.94 17.86
CA ILE A 266 -7.68 0.47 17.75
C ILE A 266 -8.30 -0.22 18.99
N PRO A 267 -8.80 -1.48 18.87
CA PRO A 267 -8.84 -2.29 17.65
C PRO A 267 -9.89 -1.79 16.65
N HIS A 268 -9.62 -1.93 15.36
CA HIS A 268 -10.59 -1.66 14.29
C HIS A 268 -11.28 -2.97 13.91
N ASP A 269 -12.56 -3.07 14.25
CA ASP A 269 -13.38 -4.25 14.04
C ASP A 269 -14.08 -4.19 12.67
N LEU A 270 -14.64 -5.32 12.21
CA LEU A 270 -15.37 -5.38 10.94
C LEU A 270 -16.47 -4.30 10.82
N THR A 271 -17.14 -3.97 11.93
CA THR A 271 -18.20 -2.96 11.98
C THR A 271 -17.72 -1.53 11.82
N ASP A 272 -16.42 -1.30 12.00
CA ASP A 272 -15.80 0.02 11.88
C ASP A 272 -15.41 0.33 10.42
N LEU A 273 -15.53 -0.66 9.52
CA LEU A 273 -15.17 -0.51 8.12
C LEU A 273 -16.37 -0.19 7.23
N SER A 274 -16.16 0.70 6.26
CA SER A 274 -17.12 0.96 5.17
C SER A 274 -16.45 0.86 3.80
N TYR A 275 -17.22 0.38 2.82
CA TYR A 275 -16.78 0.35 1.43
C TYR A 275 -17.32 1.56 0.70
N THR A 276 -16.41 2.46 0.30
CA THR A 276 -16.74 3.65 -0.49
C THR A 276 -16.55 3.38 -1.99
N GLY A 277 -15.70 2.42 -2.36
CA GLY A 277 -15.51 2.02 -3.75
C GLY A 277 -14.92 3.18 -4.57
N LEU A 278 -15.56 3.55 -5.67
CA LEU A 278 -15.21 4.72 -6.49
C LEU A 278 -15.96 6.01 -6.08
N ASP A 279 -16.90 5.97 -5.13
CA ASP A 279 -17.76 7.12 -4.85
C ASP A 279 -17.02 8.29 -4.19
N PHE A 280 -15.82 8.05 -3.64
CA PHE A 280 -14.94 9.10 -3.10
C PHE A 280 -14.57 10.16 -4.15
N SER A 281 -14.65 9.85 -5.44
CA SER A 281 -14.35 10.82 -6.51
C SER A 281 -15.53 11.74 -6.85
N GLN A 282 -16.76 11.41 -6.44
CA GLN A 282 -17.96 12.19 -6.73
C GLN A 282 -18.15 13.38 -5.77
N ASP A 283 -17.49 13.36 -4.61
CA ASP A 283 -17.54 14.43 -3.60
C ASP A 283 -16.63 15.64 -3.88
N ASN A 284 -16.00 15.73 -5.06
CA ASN A 284 -15.21 16.91 -5.44
C ASN A 284 -16.06 18.20 -5.63
N ASN A 285 -17.39 18.12 -5.52
CA ASN A 285 -18.32 19.27 -5.55
C ASN A 285 -19.08 19.49 -4.22
N VAL A 286 -18.74 18.77 -3.15
CA VAL A 286 -19.32 19.00 -1.82
C VAL A 286 -18.21 19.52 -0.92
N GLN A 287 -18.50 20.60 -0.20
CA GLN A 287 -17.64 21.16 0.85
C GLN A 287 -17.01 20.01 1.64
N LEU A 288 -15.68 20.12 1.91
CA LEU A 288 -14.98 19.22 2.83
C LEU A 288 -15.95 18.84 3.96
N PRO A 289 -16.28 17.55 4.18
CA PRO A 289 -17.05 17.20 5.35
C PRO A 289 -16.27 17.79 6.52
N SER A 290 -16.95 18.61 7.32
CA SER A 290 -16.39 19.25 8.48
C SER A 290 -15.93 18.15 9.43
N LYS A 291 -14.68 17.69 9.26
CA LYS A 291 -13.99 16.79 10.17
C LYS A 291 -14.11 17.43 11.55
N ILE A 292 -14.68 16.68 12.48
CA ILE A 292 -15.19 17.20 13.75
C ILE A 292 -14.02 17.75 14.58
N VAL A 293 -13.85 19.08 14.56
CA VAL A 293 -12.97 19.78 15.50
C VAL A 293 -13.79 20.02 16.78
N ASN A 294 -13.74 19.08 17.71
CA ASN A 294 -14.30 19.28 19.05
C ASN A 294 -13.22 19.87 19.98
N PHE A 295 -13.03 21.20 19.91
CA PHE A 295 -12.24 21.95 20.89
C PHE A 295 -13.04 22.13 22.19
N LYS A 296 -13.35 21.05 22.90
CA LYS A 296 -13.84 21.09 24.29
C LYS A 296 -13.40 19.84 25.04
N ASP A 297 -12.17 19.83 25.51
CA ASP A 297 -11.88 19.52 26.90
C ASP A 297 -10.51 20.06 27.30
N SER A 298 -10.55 21.21 27.95
CA SER A 298 -9.40 21.91 28.51
C SER A 298 -8.99 21.26 29.82
N SER A 299 -8.34 20.10 29.76
CA SER A 299 -7.48 19.61 30.84
C SER A 299 -6.61 18.47 30.34
N LEU A 300 -5.39 18.82 29.89
CA LEU A 300 -4.14 18.04 29.85
C LEU A 300 -3.18 18.72 28.85
N ILE A 301 -2.76 19.95 29.19
CA ILE A 301 -1.82 20.72 28.37
C ILE A 301 -0.40 20.28 28.74
N ASN A 302 0.14 19.33 27.98
CA ASN A 302 1.57 19.18 27.68
C ASN A 302 1.79 18.15 26.55
N ILE A 303 1.15 18.37 25.40
CA ILE A 303 1.42 17.60 24.17
C ILE A 303 1.71 18.63 23.07
N SER A 304 2.82 18.46 22.36
CA SER A 304 3.40 19.46 21.45
C SER A 304 2.44 19.82 20.30
N LEU A 305 2.21 21.11 20.07
CA LEU A 305 1.34 21.65 19.00
C LEU A 305 1.63 21.13 17.58
N SER A 306 2.79 20.51 17.31
CA SER A 306 3.16 19.98 15.99
C SER A 306 2.66 18.56 15.73
N THR A 307 2.32 17.77 16.75
CA THR A 307 1.86 16.38 16.57
C THR A 307 0.39 16.27 16.18
N ASP A 308 -0.42 17.28 16.50
CA ASP A 308 -1.86 17.32 16.25
C ASP A 308 -2.22 17.85 14.85
N LEU A 309 -1.30 18.51 14.14
CA LEU A 309 -1.63 19.20 12.88
C LEU A 309 -1.92 18.24 11.70
N LEU A 310 -1.42 17.00 11.75
CA LEU A 310 -1.61 15.99 10.70
C LEU A 310 -2.32 14.71 11.16
N HIS A 311 -2.88 14.67 12.37
CA HIS A 311 -3.53 13.44 12.88
C HIS A 311 -2.59 12.22 12.78
N LEU A 312 -1.39 12.41 13.37
CA LEU A 312 -0.31 11.43 13.30
C LEU A 312 -0.66 10.09 13.96
N TYR A 313 -1.66 10.05 14.84
CA TYR A 313 -2.14 8.81 15.41
C TYR A 313 -2.86 8.00 14.33
N GLU A 314 -3.86 8.59 13.69
CA GLU A 314 -4.66 8.01 12.61
C GLU A 314 -3.76 7.49 11.48
N HIS A 315 -2.76 8.28 11.09
CA HIS A 315 -1.78 7.87 10.10
C HIS A 315 -0.95 6.63 10.48
N ARG A 316 -0.80 6.33 11.78
CA ARG A 316 -0.03 5.19 12.31
C ARG A 316 -0.88 3.95 12.56
N HIS A 317 -2.20 4.10 12.62
CA HIS A 317 -3.07 3.05 13.12
C HIS A 317 -3.99 2.55 12.01
N TYR A 318 -3.61 1.42 11.42
CA TYR A 318 -4.36 0.74 10.38
C TYR A 318 -4.53 -0.72 10.82
N PHE A 319 -5.58 -0.96 11.61
CA PHE A 319 -5.88 -2.19 12.37
C PHE A 319 -4.92 -2.43 13.54
N ILE A 320 -3.65 -2.14 13.32
CA ILE A 320 -2.53 -2.20 14.25
C ILE A 320 -1.74 -0.90 14.16
N GLN A 321 -0.77 -0.70 15.05
CA GLN A 321 0.25 0.33 14.87
C GLN A 321 1.23 -0.09 13.77
N ILE A 322 0.93 0.30 12.53
CA ILE A 322 1.54 -0.23 11.29
C ILE A 322 2.96 0.29 11.02
N ASN A 323 3.36 1.38 11.69
CA ASN A 323 4.60 2.10 11.42
C ASN A 323 5.80 1.64 12.27
N GLU A 324 5.65 0.60 13.08
CA GLU A 324 6.65 0.11 14.05
C GLU A 324 6.77 -1.42 14.00
N CYS A 325 7.93 -1.93 14.40
CA CYS A 325 8.24 -3.38 14.46
C CYS A 325 8.10 -3.91 15.90
N ASP A 326 7.06 -3.50 16.62
CA ASP A 326 6.90 -3.90 18.04
C ASP A 326 5.48 -4.41 18.36
N TYR A 327 4.50 -4.18 17.48
CA TYR A 327 3.07 -4.34 17.80
C TYR A 327 2.35 -5.33 16.87
N LEU A 328 2.93 -6.52 16.63
CA LEU A 328 2.45 -7.52 15.65
C LEU A 328 1.89 -8.83 16.21
#